data_AF-A0A0B2UJD3-F1
#
_entry.id   AF-A0A0B2UJD3-F1
#
_cell.length_a   1.000
_cell.length_b   1.000
_cell.length_c   1.000
_cell.angle_alpha   90.00
_cell.angle_beta   90.00
_cell.angle_gamma   90.00
#
_symmetry.space_group_name_H-M   'P 1'
#
loop_
_entity.id
_entity.type
_entity.pdbx_description
1 polymer ?
#
loop_
_entity_poly.entity_id
_entity_poly.type
_entity_poly.pdbx_seq_one_letter_code
_entity_poly.pdbx_strand_id
1 'polypeptide(L)'
;MRTTELQNEINHLVFMYFTSIGVIQRDSGQSDICVKMNDLIGEIRRCREKIRELMCEHTVEEHIRDDYSKIIADGKDFVEDGMCFLDAIM
;
A
#
# COMPACT_ATOMS: atom_id res chain seq x y z
N MET A 1 3.91 6.39 15.44
CA MET A 1 2.56 5.80 15.24
C MET A 1 2.27 5.87 13.75
N ARG A 2 2.14 4.73 13.07
CA ARG A 2 1.96 4.67 11.61
C ARG A 2 0.75 5.45 11.09
N THR A 3 -0.34 5.52 11.87
CA THR A 3 -1.50 6.38 11.56
C THR A 3 -1.13 7.86 11.51
N THR A 4 -0.24 8.32 12.40
CA THR A 4 0.27 9.70 12.40
C THR A 4 1.13 9.97 11.18
N GLU A 5 1.94 9.00 10.75
CA GLU A 5 2.76 9.12 9.53
C GLU A 5 1.88 9.19 8.27
N LEU A 6 0.88 8.32 8.16
CA LEU A 6 -0.10 8.38 7.07
C LEU A 6 -0.87 9.71 7.07
N GLN A 7 -1.30 10.18 8.24
CA GLN A 7 -1.98 11.47 8.38
C GLN A 7 -1.07 12.62 7.95
N ASN A 8 0.22 12.58 8.30
CA ASN A 8 1.20 13.59 7.88
C ASN A 8 1.39 13.59 6.36
N GLU A 9 1.50 12.43 5.74
CA GLU A 9 1.65 12.33 4.27
C GLU A 9 0.38 12.80 3.54
N ILE A 10 -0.82 12.46 4.03
CA ILE A 10 -2.08 12.97 3.48
C ILE A 10 -2.14 14.50 3.59
N ASN A 11 -1.79 15.06 4.76
CA ASN A 11 -1.74 16.50 4.94
C ASN A 11 -0.74 17.17 4.01
N HIS A 12 0.43 16.55 3.82
CA HIS A 12 1.45 17.04 2.90
C HIS A 12 0.96 17.03 1.44
N LEU A 13 0.27 15.97 1.02
CA LEU A 13 -0.35 15.89 -0.31
C LEU A 13 -1.39 17.00 -0.53
N VAL A 14 -2.25 17.25 0.47
CA VAL A 14 -3.24 18.35 0.42
C VAL A 14 -2.54 19.71 0.28
N PHE A 15 -1.48 19.95 1.05
CA PHE A 15 -0.68 21.16 0.94
C PHE A 15 -0.09 21.35 -0.47
N MET A 16 0.43 20.27 -1.08
CA MET A 16 0.97 20.35 -2.43
C MET A 16 -0.07 20.66 -3.50
N TYR A 17 -1.31 20.20 -3.35
CA TYR A 17 -2.40 20.59 -4.26
C TYR A 17 -2.68 22.10 -4.18
N PHE A 18 -2.78 22.66 -2.97
CA PHE A 18 -2.96 24.11 -2.82
C PHE A 18 -1.77 24.90 -3.36
N THR A 19 -0.55 24.40 -3.11
CA THR A 19 0.68 25.00 -3.64
C THR A 19 0.68 25.01 -5.17
N SER A 20 0.25 23.91 -5.79
CA SER A 20 0.15 23.79 -7.25
C SER A 20 -0.82 24.81 -7.85
N ILE A 21 -1.98 24.99 -7.21
CA ILE A 21 -2.95 26.03 -7.61
C ILE A 21 -2.32 27.42 -7.50
N GLY A 22 -1.63 27.70 -6.38
CA GLY A 22 -0.97 29.00 -6.16
C GLY A 22 0.15 29.30 -7.17
N VAL A 23 0.95 28.29 -7.52
CA VAL A 23 1.99 28.41 -8.56
C VAL A 23 1.35 28.68 -9.93
N ILE A 24 0.30 27.95 -10.30
CA ILE A 24 -0.41 28.21 -11.56
C ILE A 24 -0.96 29.64 -11.59
N GLN A 25 -1.62 30.09 -10.52
CA GLN A 25 -2.25 31.41 -10.47
C GLN A 25 -1.25 32.56 -10.51
N ARG A 26 -0.13 32.43 -9.80
CA ARG A 26 0.87 33.50 -9.67
C ARG A 26 1.87 33.51 -10.82
N ASP A 27 2.25 32.33 -11.31
CA ASP A 27 3.40 32.16 -12.18
C ASP A 27 2.99 31.81 -13.63
N SER A 28 1.70 31.84 -14.00
CA SER A 28 1.18 31.42 -15.34
C SER A 28 1.86 32.08 -16.54
N GLY A 29 2.43 33.27 -16.37
CA GLY A 29 3.14 34.00 -17.42
C GLY A 29 4.66 33.90 -17.34
N GLN A 30 5.21 33.19 -16.36
CA GLN A 30 6.66 33.04 -16.20
C GLN A 30 7.18 31.91 -17.08
N SER A 31 8.35 32.12 -17.69
CA SER A 31 8.98 31.13 -18.59
C SER A 31 9.39 29.84 -17.88
N ASP A 32 9.53 29.87 -16.56
CA ASP A 32 9.95 28.74 -15.73
C ASP A 32 8.78 27.96 -15.10
N ILE A 33 7.52 28.34 -15.37
CA ILE A 33 6.35 27.67 -14.77
C ILE A 33 6.34 26.16 -15.06
N CYS A 34 6.68 25.76 -16.28
CA CYS A 34 6.70 24.34 -16.65
C CYS A 34 7.69 23.54 -15.80
N VAL A 35 8.84 24.14 -15.44
CA VAL A 35 9.84 23.51 -14.57
C VAL A 35 9.28 23.36 -13.16
N LYS A 36 8.76 24.45 -12.58
CA LYS A 36 8.13 24.44 -11.23
C LYS A 36 6.99 23.44 -11.13
N MET A 37 6.17 23.34 -12.17
CA MET A 37 5.06 22.38 -12.23
C MET A 37 5.54 20.94 -12.34
N ASN A 38 6.60 20.67 -13.10
CA ASN A 38 7.20 19.34 -13.18
C ASN A 38 7.80 18.91 -11.84
N ASP A 39 8.47 19.82 -11.13
CA ASP A 39 9.01 19.56 -9.80
C ASP A 39 7.87 19.21 -8.81
N LEU A 40 6.80 20.01 -8.80
CA LEU A 40 5.61 19.75 -7.98
C LEU A 40 4.94 18.41 -8.32
N ILE A 41 4.82 18.07 -9.61
CA ILE A 41 4.31 16.76 -10.03
C ILE A 41 5.20 15.62 -9.52
N GLY A 42 6.53 15.80 -9.56
CA GLY A 42 7.50 14.84 -9.04
C GLY A 42 7.34 14.61 -7.54
N GLU A 43 7.16 15.67 -6.76
CA GLU A 43 6.89 15.56 -5.32
C GLU A 43 5.52 14.91 -5.04
N ILE A 44 4.46 15.30 -5.76
CA ILE A 44 3.12 14.70 -5.63
C ILE A 44 3.16 13.20 -5.91
N ARG A 45 3.90 12.76 -6.94
CA ARG A 45 4.06 11.34 -7.25
C ARG A 45 4.74 10.59 -6.10
N ARG A 46 5.84 11.13 -5.56
CA ARG A 46 6.55 10.53 -4.42
C ARG A 46 5.69 10.42 -3.18
N CYS A 47 4.95 11.49 -2.83
CA CYS A 47 4.05 11.47 -1.69
C CYS A 47 2.92 10.44 -1.86
N ARG A 48 2.34 10.32 -3.06
CA ARG A 48 1.33 9.29 -3.36
C ARG A 48 1.86 7.87 -3.27
N GLU A 49 3.11 7.64 -3.70
CA GLU A 49 3.77 6.33 -3.59
C GLU A 49 3.98 5.96 -2.13
N LYS A 50 4.48 6.89 -1.30
CA LYS A 50 4.65 6.69 0.14
C LYS A 50 3.33 6.43 0.87
N ILE A 51 2.26 7.15 0.52
CA ILE A 51 0.91 6.87 1.03
C ILE A 51 0.47 5.45 0.64
N ARG A 52 0.73 5.03 -0.60
CA ARG A 52 0.40 3.67 -1.06
C ARG A 52 1.17 2.62 -0.25
N GLU A 53 2.47 2.79 -0.03
CA GLU A 53 3.28 1.90 0.80
C GLU A 53 2.71 1.76 2.22
N LEU A 54 2.43 2.90 2.87
CA LEU A 54 1.85 2.94 4.21
C LEU A 54 0.46 2.30 4.30
N MET A 55 -0.32 2.31 3.22
CA MET A 55 -1.60 1.61 3.14
C MET A 55 -1.45 0.11 2.79
N CYS A 56 -0.53 -0.25 1.89
CA CYS A 56 -0.32 -1.62 1.41
C CYS A 56 0.36 -2.53 2.43
N GLU A 57 1.11 -2.01 3.39
CA GLU A 57 1.60 -2.79 4.53
C GLU A 57 0.47 -3.44 5.38
N HIS A 58 -0.81 -3.21 5.09
CA HIS A 58 -1.92 -4.01 5.62
C HIS A 58 -2.23 -5.31 4.85
N THR A 59 -1.69 -5.51 3.65
CA THR A 59 -2.01 -6.69 2.80
C THR A 59 -1.13 -7.91 3.04
N VAL A 60 0.05 -7.75 3.65
CA VAL A 60 0.94 -8.89 3.95
C VAL A 60 0.37 -9.77 5.06
N GLU A 61 -0.33 -9.20 6.03
CA GLU A 61 -0.94 -9.98 7.13
C GLU A 61 -2.17 -10.79 6.70
N GLU A 62 -2.94 -10.32 5.71
CA GLU A 62 -4.09 -11.07 5.18
C GLU A 62 -3.66 -12.23 4.28
N HIS A 63 -2.66 -12.04 3.40
CA HIS A 63 -2.22 -13.12 2.50
C HIS A 63 -1.51 -14.27 3.23
N ILE A 64 -0.79 -13.98 4.31
CA ILE A 64 -0.18 -15.01 5.16
C ILE A 64 -1.26 -15.87 5.86
N ARG A 65 -2.39 -15.27 6.28
CA ARG A 65 -3.48 -15.98 6.96
C ARG A 65 -4.21 -16.97 6.04
N ASP A 66 -4.39 -16.62 4.77
CA ASP A 66 -5.01 -17.49 3.77
C ASP A 66 -4.10 -18.69 3.43
N ASP A 67 -2.78 -18.45 3.30
CA ASP A 67 -1.80 -19.52 3.05
C ASP A 67 -1.71 -20.52 4.23
N TYR A 68 -1.71 -20.04 5.48
CA TYR A 68 -1.71 -20.94 6.63
C TYR A 68 -3.00 -21.76 6.73
N SER A 69 -4.15 -21.16 6.41
CA SER A 69 -5.43 -21.88 6.44
C SER A 69 -5.47 -23.02 5.42
N LYS A 70 -4.89 -22.80 4.24
CA LYS A 70 -4.75 -23.82 3.20
C LYS A 70 -3.76 -24.91 3.59
N ILE A 71 -2.58 -24.55 4.11
CA ILE A 71 -1.58 -25.52 4.58
C ILE A 71 -2.13 -26.39 5.73
N ILE A 72 -2.90 -25.80 6.64
CA ILE A 72 -3.55 -26.53 7.75
C ILE A 72 -4.64 -27.48 7.22
N ALA A 73 -5.42 -27.06 6.22
CA ALA A 73 -6.42 -27.91 5.58
C ALA A 73 -5.76 -29.11 4.88
N ASP A 74 -4.75 -28.87 4.04
CA ASP A 74 -4.02 -29.93 3.33
C ASP A 74 -3.35 -30.91 4.32
N GLY A 75 -2.79 -30.40 5.43
CA GLY A 75 -2.21 -31.23 6.48
C GLY A 75 -3.25 -32.06 7.25
N LYS A 76 -4.46 -31.55 7.43
CA LYS A 76 -5.55 -32.28 8.08
C LYS A 76 -6.04 -33.43 7.21
N ASP A 77 -6.23 -33.20 5.92
CA ASP A 77 -6.64 -34.23 4.96
C ASP A 77 -5.63 -35.37 4.92
N PHE A 78 -4.32 -35.05 4.93
CA PHE A 78 -3.25 -36.05 4.95
C PHE A 78 -3.27 -36.92 6.22
N VAL A 79 -3.58 -36.33 7.37
CA VAL A 79 -3.72 -37.08 8.64
C VAL A 79 -4.94 -37.96 8.61
N GLU A 80 -6.06 -37.49 8.07
CA GLU A 80 -7.31 -38.24 7.93
C GLU A 80 -7.15 -39.44 7.00
N ASP A 81 -6.47 -39.26 5.86
CA ASP A 81 -6.10 -40.33 4.94
C ASP A 81 -5.18 -41.37 5.60
N GLY A 82 -4.19 -40.91 6.37
CA GLY A 82 -3.28 -41.78 7.11
C GLY A 82 -3.99 -42.61 8.18
N MET A 83 -4.97 -42.03 8.88
CA MET A 83 -5.79 -42.74 9.86
C MET A 83 -6.72 -43.76 9.17
N CYS A 84 -7.36 -43.40 8.05
CA CYS A 84 -8.18 -44.33 7.28
C CYS A 84 -7.37 -45.52 6.77
N PHE A 85 -6.11 -45.30 6.36
CA PHE A 85 -5.21 -46.38 5.97
C PHE A 85 -4.89 -47.30 7.15
N LEU A 86 -4.55 -46.74 8.32
CA LEU A 86 -4.26 -47.52 9.52
C LEU A 86 -5.46 -48.36 9.97
N ASP A 87 -6.67 -47.79 9.93
CA ASP A 87 -7.92 -48.51 10.24
C ASP A 87 -8.22 -49.62 9.23
N ALA A 88 -7.80 -49.48 7.97
CA ALA A 88 -8.02 -50.50 6.94
C ALA A 88 -7.09 -51.71 7.06
N ILE A 89 -5.96 -51.58 7.78
CA ILE A 89 -4.96 -52.65 7.96
C ILE A 89 -4.93 -53.24 9.37
N MET A 90 -5.69 -52.68 10.31
CA MET A 90 -5.89 -53.19 11.67
C MET A 90 -7.22 -53.95 11.80
#